data_AF-A0A1C5VCS6-F1
#
_entry.id   AF-A0A1C5VCS6-F1
#
_cell.length_a   1.000
_cell.length_b   1.000
_cell.length_c   1.000
_cell.angle_alpha   90.00
_cell.angle_beta   90.00
_cell.angle_gamma   90.00
#
_symmetry.space_group_name_H-M   'P 1'
#
loop_
_entity.id
_entity.type
_entity.pdbx_description
1 polymer ?
#
loop_
_entity_poly.entity_id
_entity_poly.type
_entity_poly.pdbx_seq_one_letter_code
_entity_poly.pdbx_strand_id
1 'polypeptide(L)' 'MKPVIRASICTGEEVAGFKDIRTGKIEEIMLIRSPEDLERFKEIYEITEEIAKEY' A
#
# COMPACT_ATOMS: atom_id res chain seq x y z
N MET A 1 -1.57 12.21 4.03
CA MET A 1 -1.79 10.75 3.89
C MET A 1 -0.44 10.07 3.95
N LYS A 2 -0.34 8.81 4.41
CA LYS A 2 0.90 8.01 4.36
C LYS A 2 0.70 6.83 3.42
N PRO A 3 1.71 6.38 2.65
CA PRO A 3 1.61 5.13 1.92
C PRO A 3 1.51 3.95 2.89
N VAL A 4 0.75 2.93 2.51
CA VAL A 4 0.56 1.70 3.29
C VAL A 4 0.33 0.51 2.36
N ILE A 5 0.78 -0.67 2.77
CA ILE A 5 0.36 -1.95 2.19
C ILE A 5 -0.64 -2.57 3.16
N ARG A 6 -1.88 -2.79 2.72
CA ARG A 6 -2.87 -3.53 3.48
C ARG A 6 -2.84 -4.99 3.04
N ALA A 7 -2.62 -5.90 3.99
CA ALA A 7 -2.57 -7.33 3.73
C ALA A 7 -3.76 -8.04 4.37
N SER A 8 -4.56 -8.73 3.58
CA SER A 8 -5.66 -9.53 4.09
C SER A 8 -5.15 -10.77 4.82
N ILE A 9 -5.49 -10.91 6.10
CA ILE A 9 -5.17 -12.13 6.88
C ILE A 9 -5.92 -13.37 6.39
N CYS A 10 -7.04 -13.19 5.68
CA CYS A 10 -7.87 -14.28 5.20
C CYS A 10 -7.45 -14.78 3.82
N THR A 11 -7.04 -13.87 2.93
CA THR A 11 -6.75 -14.18 1.51
C THR A 11 -5.29 -14.03 1.13
N GLY A 12 -4.48 -13.37 1.97
CA GLY A 12 -3.09 -13.02 1.64
C GLY A 12 -2.97 -11.93 0.56
N GLU A 13 -4.08 -11.35 0.11
CA GLU A 13 -4.05 -10.26 -0.87
C GLU A 13 -3.42 -9.01 -0.26
N GLU A 14 -2.50 -8.40 -0.99
CA GLU A 14 -1.82 -7.17 -0.60
C GLU A 14 -2.26 -6.04 -1.52
N VAL A 15 -2.68 -4.92 -0.93
CA VAL A 15 -3.13 -3.73 -1.66
C VAL A 15 -2.33 -2.54 -1.19
N ALA A 16 -1.59 -1.91 -2.11
CA ALA A 16 -0.93 -0.65 -1.87
C ALA A 16 -1.93 0.50 -1.99
N GLY A 17 -1.81 1.44 -1.08
CA GLY A 17 -2.71 2.57 -0.99
C GLY A 17 -2.20 3.64 -0.06
N PHE A 18 -3.10 4.55 0.30
CA PHE A 18 -2.77 5.67 1.16
C PHE A 18 -3.72 5.75 2.35
N LYS A 19 -3.15 5.82 3.54
CA LYS A 19 -3.90 6.01 4.78
C LYS A 19 -3.97 7.49 5.13
N ASP A 20 -5.17 7.99 5.34
CA ASP A 20 -5.37 9.26 6.03
C ASP A 20 -5.01 9.09 7.50
N ILE A 21 -4.00 9.83 7.95
CA ILE A 21 -3.48 9.75 9.32
C ILE A 21 -4.45 10.31 10.37
N ARG A 22 -5.44 11.11 9.97
CA ARG A 22 -6.42 11.72 10.88
C ARG A 22 -7.64 10.84 11.05
N THR A 23 -8.12 10.24 9.95
CA THR A 23 -9.36 9.44 9.94
C THR A 23 -9.10 7.93 10.00
N GLY A 24 -7.89 7.49 9.69
CA GLY A 24 -7.53 6.08 9.57
C GLY A 24 -8.03 5.40 8.29
N LYS A 25 -8.80 6.10 7.45
CA LYS A 25 -9.32 5.57 6.19
C LYS A 25 -8.16 5.26 5.24
N ILE A 26 -8.18 4.07 4.65
CA ILE A 26 -7.23 3.66 3.61
C ILE A 26 -7.93 3.76 2.26
N GLU A 27 -7.30 4.48 1.33
CA GLU A 27 -7.66 4.48 -0.08
C GLU A 27 -6.80 3.45 -0.79
N GLU A 28 -7.46 2.37 -1.23
CA GLU A 28 -6.86 1.27 -1.95
C GLU A 28 -6.68 1.64 -3.42
N ILE A 29 -5.45 1.51 -3.93
CA ILE A 29 -5.08 2.00 -5.26
C ILE A 29 -4.67 0.86 -6.17
N MET A 30 -3.78 -0.02 -5.69
CA MET A 30 -3.14 -1.03 -6.53
C MET A 30 -3.04 -2.37 -5.80
N LEU A 31 -3.56 -3.42 -6.42
CA LEU A 31 -3.32 -4.79 -5.97
C LEU A 31 -1.87 -5.17 -6.27
N ILE A 32 -1.17 -5.68 -5.26
CA ILE A 32 0.23 -6.09 -5.33
C ILE A 32 0.28 -7.62 -5.40
N ARG A 33 0.77 -8.14 -6.53
CA ARG A 33 0.95 -9.58 -6.75
C ARG A 33 2.40 -9.97 -6.87
N SER A 34 3.26 -9.00 -7.19
CA SER A 34 4.71 -9.21 -7.26
C SER A 34 5.49 -7.99 -6.75
N PRO A 35 6.79 -8.14 -6.44
CA PRO A 35 7.65 -7.02 -6.06
C PRO A 35 7.67 -5.88 -7.08
N GLU A 36 7.56 -6.19 -8.38
CA GLU A 36 7.53 -5.22 -9.47
C GLU A 36 6.29 -4.31 -9.41
N ASP A 37 5.13 -4.84 -8.95
CA ASP A 37 3.94 -4.02 -8.74
C ASP A 37 4.19 -2.98 -7.63
N LEU A 38 4.91 -3.36 -6.57
CA LEU A 38 5.25 -2.47 -5.48
C LEU A 38 6.27 -1.41 -5.91
N GLU A 39 7.29 -1.80 -6.67
CA GLU A 39 8.25 -0.85 -7.28
C GLU A 39 7.53 0.15 -8.18
N ARG A 40 6.64 -0.34 -9.05
CA ARG A 40 5.81 0.51 -9.91
C ARG A 40 4.93 1.47 -9.11
N PHE A 41 4.32 1.01 -8.02
CA PHE A 41 3.54 1.87 -7.13
C PHE A 41 4.43 2.97 -6.53
N LYS A 42 5.64 2.63 -6.07
CA LYS A 42 6.59 3.61 -5.54
C LYS A 42 7.02 4.62 -6.60
N GLU A 43 7.30 4.18 -7.82
CA GLU A 43 7.68 5.08 -8.93
C GLU A 43 6.55 6.04 -9.31
N ILE A 44 5.31 5.54 -9.47
CA ILE A 44 4.15 6.35 -9.87
C ILE A 44 3.89 7.48 -8.86
N TYR A 45 4.10 7.21 -7.57
CA TYR A 45 3.82 8.15 -6.49
C TYR A 45 5.07 8.79 -5.88
N GLU A 46 6.23 8.61 -6.51
CA GLU A 46 7.53 9.16 -6.07
C GLU A 46 7.87 8.83 -4.61
N ILE A 47 7.50 7.63 -4.15
CA ILE A 47 7.71 7.16 -2.78
C ILE A 47 9.14 6.62 -2.66
N THR A 48 9.97 7.34 -1.91
CA THR A 48 11.37 6.96 -1.65
C THR A 48 11.55 6.22 -0.32
N GLU A 49 10.55 6.28 0.56
CA GLU A 49 10.56 5.64 1.87
C GLU A 49 10.06 4.17 1.83
N GLU A 50 10.32 3.44 2.92
CA GLU A 50 9.75 2.12 3.11
C GLU A 50 8.26 2.22 3.44
N ILE A 51 7.45 1.38 2.80
CA ILE A 51 6.00 1.39 2.99
C ILE A 51 5.64 0.39 4.09
N ALA A 52 5.02 0.88 5.16
CA ALA A 52 4.57 0.04 6.25
C ALA A 52 3.47 -0.93 5.81
N LYS A 53 3.54 -2.17 6.28
CA LYS A 53 2.52 -3.19 6.08
C LYS A 53 1.58 -3.27 7.28
N GLU A 54 0.28 -3.20 7.03
CA GLU A 54 -0.80 -3.32 8.02
C GLU A 54 -1.65 -4.56 7.67
N TYR A 55 -2.13 -5.30 8.67
CA TYR A 55 -2.87 -6.56 8.54
C TYR A 55 -4.29 -6.45 9.09
#